data_AF-A0A7T0JKW6-F1
#
_entry.id   AF-A0A7T0JKW6-F1
#
_cell.length_a   1.000
_cell.length_b   1.000
_cell.length_c   1.000
_cell.angle_alpha   90.00
_cell.angle_beta   90.00
_cell.angle_gamma   90.00
#
_symmetry.space_group_name_H-M   'P 1'
#
loop_
_entity.id
_entity.type
_entity.pdbx_description
1 polymer ?
#
loop_
_entity_poly.entity_id
_entity_poly.type
_entity_poly.pdbx_seq_one_letter_code
_entity_poly.pdbx_strand_id
1 'polypeptide(L)'
;MIKFSSAILDNFAPTLSKLSNITLPDLTNYDSQSCFWVQNYLLSTEFRARYPDPYHQIAMSYMRRVEASFREYELARTSLISYVSGEREKVSTYFSSIYHFEQLVSQSYQAYMLMRHLLHNETGTKYNELFKSSDGSGLSRLYKIYNYIKHCDEKLYLNKFPENASIPIWLTNTCICCQEAELKYEEIIEMLKDLANGANRFGDPEKLMETP
;
A
#
# COMPACT_ATOMS: atom_id res chain seq x y z
N MET A 1 22.85 8.52 25.27
CA MET A 1 21.72 8.80 24.37
C MET A 1 22.26 9.65 23.22
N ILE A 2 22.13 9.20 21.96
CA ILE A 2 22.80 9.83 20.80
C ILE A 2 21.77 10.71 20.07
N LYS A 3 22.06 12.00 19.96
CA LYS A 3 21.28 12.94 19.14
C LYS A 3 22.00 13.16 17.81
N PHE A 4 21.32 12.85 16.71
CA PHE A 4 21.83 13.12 15.37
C PHE A 4 21.55 14.56 14.95
N SER A 5 22.48 15.18 14.23
CA SER A 5 22.24 16.50 13.63
C SER A 5 21.29 16.38 12.43
N SER A 6 20.60 17.47 12.09
CA SER A 6 19.72 17.50 10.91
C SER A 6 20.44 17.10 9.63
N ALA A 7 21.70 17.51 9.46
CA ALA A 7 22.52 17.16 8.31
C ALA A 7 22.77 15.64 8.22
N ILE A 8 23.00 14.97 9.35
CA ILE A 8 23.18 13.50 9.36
C ILE A 8 21.88 12.81 8.96
N LEU A 9 20.74 13.25 9.51
CA LEU A 9 19.43 12.65 9.19
C LEU A 9 19.07 12.82 7.71
N ASP A 10 19.29 14.01 7.16
CA ASP A 10 18.93 14.33 5.78
C ASP A 10 19.85 13.69 4.74
N ASN A 11 21.02 13.16 5.14
CA ASN A 11 21.86 12.32 4.28
C ASN A 11 21.29 10.91 4.08
N PHE A 12 20.49 10.42 5.03
CA PHE A 12 19.90 9.09 4.92
C PHE A 12 18.61 9.13 4.11
N ALA A 13 17.71 10.05 4.47
CA ALA A 13 16.43 10.21 3.84
C ALA A 13 16.15 11.71 3.67
N PRO A 14 15.83 12.17 2.44
CA PRO A 14 15.58 13.58 2.20
C PRO A 14 14.52 14.14 3.14
N THR A 15 14.82 15.28 3.76
CA THR A 15 13.92 16.02 4.66
C THR A 15 13.50 15.29 5.95
N LEU A 16 14.18 14.20 6.33
CA LEU A 16 13.92 13.49 7.58
C LEU A 16 13.98 14.40 8.82
N SER A 17 14.88 15.37 8.84
CA SER A 17 15.00 16.35 9.93
C SER A 17 13.74 17.21 10.12
N LYS A 18 12.94 17.37 9.06
CA LYS A 18 11.72 18.18 9.03
C LYS A 18 10.45 17.39 9.39
N LEU A 19 10.57 16.07 9.55
CA LEU A 19 9.45 15.21 9.93
C LEU A 19 9.03 15.54 11.37
N SER A 20 7.85 16.13 11.53
CA SER A 20 7.43 16.73 12.80
C SER A 20 5.94 16.65 13.09
N ASN A 21 5.12 16.60 12.05
CA ASN A 21 3.68 16.55 12.19
C ASN A 21 3.13 15.50 11.22
N ILE A 22 2.62 14.40 11.77
CA ILE A 22 2.06 13.30 10.99
C ILE A 22 0.60 13.15 11.34
N THR A 23 -0.24 13.36 10.34
CA THR A 23 -1.67 13.10 10.42
C THR A 23 -1.98 11.88 9.56
N LEU A 24 -2.05 10.71 10.20
CA LEU A 24 -2.53 9.47 9.62
C LEU A 24 -3.76 9.02 10.43
N PRO A 25 -4.95 8.91 9.82
CA PRO A 25 -6.11 8.36 10.50
C PRO A 25 -5.89 6.88 10.83
N ASP A 26 -6.57 6.43 11.87
CA ASP A 26 -6.64 5.01 12.22
C ASP A 26 -7.72 4.35 11.33
N LEU A 27 -7.36 3.28 10.63
CA LEU A 27 -8.26 2.51 9.76
C LEU A 27 -8.66 1.17 10.37
N THR A 28 -8.22 0.84 11.58
CA THR A 28 -8.54 -0.42 12.28
C THR A 28 -10.05 -0.68 12.36
N ASN A 29 -10.85 0.39 12.50
CA ASN A 29 -12.31 0.32 12.59
C ASN A 29 -13.02 0.79 11.31
N TYR A 30 -12.30 1.01 10.20
CA TYR A 30 -12.92 1.42 8.94
C TYR A 30 -13.89 0.35 8.42
N ASP A 31 -13.47 -0.91 8.50
CA ASP A 31 -14.31 -2.06 8.15
C ASP A 31 -14.16 -3.17 9.18
N SER A 32 -15.28 -3.58 9.77
CA SER A 32 -15.37 -4.70 10.71
C SER A 32 -14.83 -6.02 10.13
N GLN A 33 -14.80 -6.16 8.80
CA GLN A 33 -14.34 -7.36 8.09
C GLN A 33 -12.85 -7.30 7.70
N SER A 34 -12.17 -6.17 7.94
CA SER A 34 -10.79 -5.95 7.45
C SER A 34 -9.78 -7.01 7.90
N CYS A 35 -9.96 -7.58 9.09
CA CYS A 35 -9.13 -8.66 9.63
C CYS A 35 -9.65 -10.08 9.31
N PHE A 36 -10.77 -10.19 8.60
CA PHE A 36 -11.48 -11.45 8.39
C PHE A 36 -11.74 -11.76 6.92
N TRP A 37 -11.34 -10.90 5.96
CA TRP A 37 -11.60 -11.13 4.54
C TRP A 37 -11.08 -12.47 4.03
N VAL A 38 -9.87 -12.88 4.43
CA VAL A 38 -9.33 -14.19 4.03
C VAL A 38 -10.16 -15.33 4.62
N GLN A 39 -10.45 -15.26 5.92
CA GLN A 39 -11.23 -16.29 6.62
C GLN A 39 -12.64 -16.41 6.03
N ASN A 40 -13.32 -15.28 5.83
CA ASN A 40 -14.66 -15.22 5.28
C ASN A 40 -14.70 -15.74 3.84
N TYR A 41 -13.72 -15.38 3.01
CA TYR A 41 -13.66 -15.89 1.64
C TYR A 41 -13.48 -17.41 1.59
N LEU A 42 -12.62 -17.97 2.46
CA LEU A 42 -12.46 -19.42 2.59
C LEU A 42 -13.79 -20.08 2.98
N LEU A 43 -14.47 -19.56 4.02
CA LEU A 43 -15.76 -20.10 4.46
C LEU A 43 -16.83 -20.00 3.37
N SER A 44 -16.95 -18.86 2.69
CA SER A 44 -17.89 -18.67 1.57
C SER A 44 -17.60 -19.65 0.43
N THR A 45 -16.33 -19.88 0.12
CA THR A 45 -15.94 -20.79 -0.96
C THR A 45 -16.27 -22.26 -0.65
N GLU A 46 -16.02 -22.69 0.58
CA GLU A 46 -16.22 -24.09 0.99
C GLU A 46 -17.69 -24.43 1.26
N PHE A 47 -18.46 -23.49 1.83
CA PHE A 47 -19.83 -23.75 2.29
C PHE A 47 -20.94 -23.14 1.44
N ARG A 48 -20.61 -22.24 0.50
CA ARG A 48 -21.60 -21.57 -0.35
C ARG A 48 -21.26 -21.79 -1.82
N ALA A 49 -20.64 -20.80 -2.45
CA ALA A 49 -20.31 -20.83 -3.87
C ALA A 49 -18.82 -20.57 -4.09
N ARG A 50 -18.29 -21.13 -5.17
CA ARG A 50 -16.90 -20.99 -5.58
C ARG A 50 -16.81 -20.41 -6.99
N TYR A 51 -15.98 -19.39 -7.18
CA TYR A 51 -15.66 -18.91 -8.53
C TYR A 51 -15.00 -20.02 -9.37
N PRO A 52 -15.28 -20.09 -10.67
CA PRO A 52 -14.51 -20.94 -11.56
C PRO A 52 -13.04 -20.50 -11.60
N ASP A 53 -12.14 -21.46 -11.79
CA ASP A 53 -10.73 -21.16 -12.01
C ASP A 53 -10.55 -20.40 -13.34
N PRO A 54 -9.64 -19.39 -13.43
CA PRO A 54 -8.63 -19.01 -12.43
C PRO A 54 -9.12 -17.96 -11.39
N TYR A 55 -10.39 -17.58 -11.40
CA TYR A 55 -10.90 -16.46 -10.60
C TYR A 55 -10.97 -16.78 -9.11
N HIS A 56 -11.08 -18.05 -8.73
CA HIS A 56 -10.91 -18.47 -7.35
C HIS A 56 -9.50 -18.13 -6.82
N GLN A 57 -8.44 -18.47 -7.56
CA GLN A 57 -7.07 -18.17 -7.16
C GLN A 57 -6.81 -16.66 -7.12
N ILE A 58 -7.38 -15.92 -8.07
CA ILE A 58 -7.28 -14.45 -8.13
C ILE A 58 -7.98 -13.81 -6.93
N ALA A 59 -9.20 -14.24 -6.61
CA ALA A 59 -9.97 -13.73 -5.47
C ALA A 59 -9.25 -14.02 -4.14
N MET A 60 -8.78 -15.26 -3.92
CA MET A 60 -8.01 -15.59 -2.71
C MET A 60 -6.73 -14.75 -2.60
N SER A 61 -6.00 -14.59 -3.71
CA SER A 61 -4.81 -13.75 -3.74
C SER A 61 -5.15 -12.30 -3.43
N TYR A 62 -6.25 -11.78 -3.95
CA TYR A 62 -6.71 -10.43 -3.72
C TYR A 62 -7.04 -10.21 -2.24
N MET A 63 -7.84 -11.07 -1.61
CA MET A 63 -8.19 -10.96 -0.18
C MET A 63 -6.94 -10.93 0.70
N ARG A 64 -5.99 -11.83 0.45
CA ARG A 64 -4.72 -11.88 1.19
C ARG A 64 -3.91 -10.59 1.06
N ARG A 65 -3.92 -9.96 -0.12
CA ARG A 65 -3.20 -8.70 -0.38
C ARG A 65 -3.89 -7.51 0.28
N VAL A 66 -5.21 -7.44 0.25
CA VAL A 66 -5.98 -6.36 0.90
C VAL A 66 -5.84 -6.44 2.43
N GLU A 67 -6.02 -7.61 3.03
CA GLU A 67 -5.82 -7.77 4.49
C GLU A 67 -4.39 -7.42 4.90
N ALA A 68 -3.40 -7.83 4.10
CA ALA A 68 -2.01 -7.44 4.32
C ALA A 68 -1.80 -5.93 4.19
N SER A 69 -2.39 -5.25 3.19
CA SER A 69 -2.23 -3.79 3.05
C SER A 69 -2.77 -3.03 4.27
N PHE A 70 -3.90 -3.44 4.83
CA PHE A 70 -4.43 -2.83 6.07
C PHE A 70 -3.49 -3.06 7.26
N ARG A 71 -2.99 -4.28 7.44
CA ARG A 71 -2.03 -4.59 8.50
C ARG A 71 -0.73 -3.76 8.37
N GLU A 72 -0.16 -3.70 7.17
CA GLU A 72 1.07 -2.95 6.95
C GLU A 72 0.86 -1.43 7.11
N TYR A 73 -0.32 -0.91 6.77
CA TYR A 73 -0.68 0.49 7.05
C TYR A 73 -0.63 0.80 8.54
N GLU A 74 -1.28 -0.02 9.38
CA GLU A 74 -1.30 0.22 10.83
C GLU A 74 0.08 0.08 11.48
N LEU A 75 0.88 -0.89 11.03
CA LEU A 75 2.26 -1.04 11.49
C LEU A 75 3.14 0.16 11.06
N ALA A 76 3.02 0.59 9.80
CA ALA A 76 3.73 1.78 9.29
C ALA A 76 3.35 3.03 10.08
N ARG A 77 2.05 3.25 10.27
CA ARG A 77 1.48 4.36 11.04
C ARG A 77 1.98 4.37 12.47
N THR A 78 1.90 3.23 13.17
CA THR A 78 2.33 3.11 14.57
C THR A 78 3.82 3.42 14.73
N SER A 79 4.67 2.84 13.87
CA SER A 79 6.10 3.12 13.87
C SER A 79 6.41 4.58 13.56
N LEU A 80 5.74 5.18 12.57
CA LEU A 80 5.95 6.57 12.20
C LEU A 80 5.53 7.54 13.31
N ILE A 81 4.35 7.33 13.91
CA ILE A 81 3.88 8.12 15.05
C ILE A 81 4.84 7.96 16.24
N SER A 82 5.31 6.74 16.52
CA SER A 82 6.30 6.50 17.57
C SER A 82 7.62 7.22 17.32
N TYR A 83 8.09 7.29 16.07
CA TYR A 83 9.30 8.02 15.70
C TYR A 83 9.13 9.54 15.89
N VAL A 84 7.98 10.10 15.52
CA VAL A 84 7.72 11.55 15.59
C VAL A 84 7.38 12.03 17.00
N SER A 85 6.64 11.25 17.76
CA SER A 85 6.26 11.56 19.15
C SER A 85 7.36 11.26 20.16
N GLY A 86 8.25 10.32 19.86
CA GLY A 86 9.42 10.04 20.67
C GLY A 86 10.50 11.10 20.52
N GLU A 87 11.52 11.03 21.38
CA GLU A 87 12.79 11.66 21.07
C GLU A 87 13.31 10.95 19.81
N ARG A 88 13.45 11.69 18.68
CA ARG A 88 13.81 11.24 17.30
C ARG A 88 15.13 10.46 17.17
N GLU A 89 15.59 9.90 18.27
CA GLU A 89 16.86 9.26 18.55
C GLU A 89 16.87 7.78 18.12
N LYS A 90 15.69 7.17 17.94
CA LYS A 90 15.56 5.82 17.39
C LYS A 90 15.32 5.86 15.90
N VAL A 91 16.39 6.14 15.14
CA VAL A 91 16.41 6.08 13.67
C VAL A 91 15.93 4.71 13.15
N SER A 92 16.14 3.64 13.92
CA SER A 92 15.60 2.31 13.61
C SER A 92 14.07 2.27 13.53
N THR A 93 13.35 3.06 14.34
CA THR A 93 11.88 3.16 14.29
C THR A 93 11.42 3.81 12.98
N TYR A 94 12.16 4.81 12.48
CA TYR A 94 11.90 5.39 11.16
C TYR A 94 12.06 4.35 10.05
N PHE A 95 13.17 3.60 10.04
CA PHE A 95 13.38 2.55 9.04
C PHE A 95 12.37 1.40 9.14
N SER A 96 11.88 1.08 10.34
CA SER A 96 10.75 0.16 10.50
C SER A 96 9.48 0.71 9.82
N SER A 97 9.19 2.01 9.97
CA SER A 97 8.05 2.63 9.26
C SER A 97 8.23 2.57 7.74
N ILE A 98 9.44 2.83 7.23
CA ILE A 98 9.77 2.71 5.79
C ILE A 98 9.48 1.31 5.29
N TYR A 99 9.97 0.28 5.99
CA TYR A 99 9.73 -1.11 5.62
C TYR A 99 8.24 -1.42 5.46
N HIS A 100 7.43 -1.04 6.45
CA HIS A 100 5.98 -1.29 6.39
C HIS A 100 5.31 -0.48 5.27
N PHE A 101 5.77 0.74 4.97
CA PHE A 101 5.29 1.49 3.80
C PHE A 101 5.68 0.85 2.47
N GLU A 102 6.88 0.28 2.34
CA GLU A 102 7.27 -0.47 1.14
C GLU A 102 6.38 -1.70 0.94
N GLN A 103 6.08 -2.43 2.03
CA GLN A 103 5.16 -3.56 1.98
C GLN A 103 3.75 -3.10 1.62
N LEU A 104 3.24 -2.05 2.26
CA LEU A 104 1.94 -1.45 1.94
C LEU A 104 1.80 -1.12 0.45
N VAL A 105 2.80 -0.43 -0.12
CA VAL A 105 2.81 -0.07 -1.56
C VAL A 105 2.75 -1.32 -2.43
N SER A 106 3.57 -2.33 -2.11
CA SER A 106 3.62 -3.59 -2.85
C SER A 106 2.30 -4.38 -2.77
N GLN A 107 1.75 -4.56 -1.57
CA GLN A 107 0.50 -5.28 -1.35
C GLN A 107 -0.66 -4.56 -2.06
N SER A 108 -0.77 -3.24 -1.90
CA SER A 108 -1.85 -2.43 -2.47
C SER A 108 -1.81 -2.46 -4.00
N TYR A 109 -0.65 -2.24 -4.61
CA TYR A 109 -0.53 -2.27 -6.08
C TYR A 109 -0.90 -3.63 -6.66
N GLN A 110 -0.41 -4.71 -6.05
CA GLN A 110 -0.75 -6.07 -6.48
C GLN A 110 -2.25 -6.38 -6.27
N ALA A 111 -2.85 -5.89 -5.18
CA ALA A 111 -4.28 -6.03 -4.96
C ALA A 111 -5.09 -5.34 -6.07
N TYR A 112 -4.73 -4.13 -6.48
CA TYR A 112 -5.36 -3.46 -7.62
C TYR A 112 -5.23 -4.26 -8.93
N MET A 113 -4.07 -4.88 -9.18
CA MET A 113 -3.89 -5.74 -10.37
C MET A 113 -4.80 -6.96 -10.33
N LEU A 114 -5.04 -7.56 -9.17
CA LEU A 114 -5.93 -8.69 -9.01
C LEU A 114 -7.41 -8.27 -9.09
N MET A 115 -7.78 -7.16 -8.43
CA MET A 115 -9.11 -6.57 -8.48
C MET A 115 -9.54 -6.28 -9.91
N ARG A 116 -8.61 -5.83 -10.75
CA ARG A 116 -8.84 -5.63 -12.18
C ARG A 116 -9.30 -6.90 -12.90
N HIS A 117 -8.71 -8.04 -12.60
CA HIS A 117 -9.11 -9.30 -13.22
C HIS A 117 -10.50 -9.73 -12.74
N LEU A 118 -10.83 -9.48 -11.47
CA LEU A 118 -12.15 -9.76 -10.91
C LEU A 118 -13.23 -8.86 -11.55
N LEU A 119 -12.96 -7.56 -11.67
CA LEU A 119 -13.86 -6.63 -12.35
C LEU A 119 -14.07 -6.99 -13.82
N HIS A 120 -13.00 -7.37 -14.53
CA HIS A 120 -13.12 -7.82 -15.92
C HIS A 120 -14.05 -9.03 -16.07
N ASN A 121 -13.96 -9.98 -15.14
CA ASN A 121 -14.85 -11.15 -15.12
C ASN A 121 -16.31 -10.77 -14.89
N GLU A 122 -16.54 -9.83 -13.99
CA GLU A 122 -17.87 -9.43 -13.56
C GLU A 122 -18.59 -8.55 -14.61
N THR A 123 -17.90 -7.55 -15.16
CA THR A 123 -18.53 -6.52 -16.01
C THR A 123 -18.17 -6.62 -17.48
N GLY A 124 -17.25 -7.51 -17.86
CA GLY A 124 -16.67 -7.57 -19.21
C GLY A 124 -15.80 -6.35 -19.56
N THR A 125 -15.64 -5.38 -18.63
CA THR A 125 -14.87 -4.15 -18.83
C THR A 125 -13.41 -4.48 -19.06
N LYS A 126 -12.82 -3.95 -20.13
CA LYS A 126 -11.45 -4.31 -20.52
C LYS A 126 -10.41 -3.69 -19.58
N TYR A 127 -9.32 -4.44 -19.46
CA TYR A 127 -8.06 -4.16 -18.75
C TYR A 127 -7.70 -2.65 -18.64
N ASN A 128 -7.76 -1.85 -19.71
CA ASN A 128 -7.19 -0.49 -19.77
C ASN A 128 -7.98 0.63 -19.07
N GLU A 129 -9.11 0.33 -18.43
CA GLU A 129 -10.04 1.36 -17.94
C GLU A 129 -9.83 1.76 -16.47
N LEU A 130 -9.07 0.99 -15.68
CA LEU A 130 -8.85 1.31 -14.27
C LEU A 130 -7.81 2.42 -14.03
N PHE A 131 -6.80 2.55 -14.91
CA PHE A 131 -5.90 3.70 -14.96
C PHE A 131 -5.08 3.67 -16.25
N LYS A 132 -4.68 4.84 -16.75
CA LYS A 132 -3.67 4.96 -17.81
C LYS A 132 -2.33 5.24 -17.15
N SER A 133 -1.31 4.47 -17.51
CA SER A 133 0.06 4.79 -17.08
C SER A 133 0.36 6.24 -17.47
N SER A 134 0.71 7.08 -16.49
CA SER A 134 0.93 8.55 -16.61
C SER A 134 -0.27 9.51 -16.55
N ASP A 135 -1.48 9.06 -16.20
CA ASP A 135 -2.63 9.97 -16.01
C ASP A 135 -2.56 10.89 -14.78
N GLY A 136 -1.53 10.75 -13.94
CA GLY A 136 -1.37 11.55 -12.72
C GLY A 136 -2.37 11.21 -11.61
N SER A 137 -3.09 10.08 -11.71
CA SER A 137 -3.91 9.55 -10.62
C SER A 137 -3.06 9.05 -9.44
N GLY A 138 -3.70 8.87 -8.29
CA GLY A 138 -3.04 8.23 -7.14
C GLY A 138 -2.52 6.83 -7.47
N LEU A 139 -3.28 6.02 -8.22
CA LEU A 139 -2.85 4.68 -8.64
C LEU A 139 -1.65 4.73 -9.60
N SER A 140 -1.58 5.74 -10.48
CA SER A 140 -0.40 6.00 -11.33
C SER A 140 0.84 6.38 -10.51
N ARG A 141 0.68 7.15 -9.42
CA ARG A 141 1.75 7.42 -8.46
C ARG A 141 2.16 6.17 -7.68
N LEU A 142 1.19 5.39 -7.19
CA LEU A 142 1.44 4.11 -6.50
C LEU A 142 2.27 3.17 -7.38
N TYR A 143 1.92 3.04 -8.66
CA TYR A 143 2.66 2.27 -9.66
C TYR A 143 4.11 2.73 -9.80
N LYS A 144 4.35 4.04 -9.89
CA LYS A 144 5.72 4.60 -9.98
C LYS A 144 6.54 4.26 -8.73
N ILE A 145 5.98 4.47 -7.54
CA ILE A 145 6.67 4.15 -6.28
C ILE A 145 6.94 2.65 -6.18
N TYR A 146 5.95 1.81 -6.50
CA TYR A 146 6.10 0.34 -6.53
C TYR A 146 7.25 -0.10 -7.44
N ASN A 147 7.29 0.39 -8.68
CA ASN A 147 8.40 0.06 -9.59
C ASN A 147 9.73 0.60 -9.09
N TYR A 148 9.75 1.76 -8.46
CA TYR A 148 10.97 2.34 -7.91
C TYR A 148 11.55 1.47 -6.79
N ILE A 149 10.71 0.95 -5.91
CA ILE A 149 11.09 -0.02 -4.88
C ILE A 149 11.55 -1.34 -5.52
N LYS A 150 10.78 -1.87 -6.48
CA LYS A 150 11.04 -3.16 -7.12
C LYS A 150 12.38 -3.20 -7.88
N HIS A 151 12.75 -2.09 -8.52
CA HIS A 151 13.96 -1.96 -9.34
C HIS A 151 15.03 -1.11 -8.65
N CYS A 152 15.06 -1.13 -7.31
CA CYS A 152 15.97 -0.29 -6.53
C CYS A 152 17.44 -0.70 -6.73
N ASP A 153 17.73 -1.98 -6.94
CA ASP A 153 19.06 -2.53 -7.20
C ASP A 153 19.68 -1.97 -8.49
N GLU A 154 18.91 -1.98 -9.59
CA GLU A 154 19.33 -1.42 -10.87
C GLU A 154 19.55 0.10 -10.74
N LYS A 155 18.66 0.80 -10.02
CA LYS A 155 18.76 2.24 -9.81
C LYS A 155 19.97 2.62 -8.97
N LEU A 156 20.30 1.83 -7.95
CA LEU A 156 21.53 1.99 -7.15
C LEU A 156 22.77 1.79 -8.03
N TYR A 157 22.80 0.72 -8.82
CA TYR A 157 23.93 0.41 -9.71
C TYR A 157 24.15 1.50 -10.78
N LEU A 158 23.07 2.06 -11.33
CA LEU A 158 23.12 3.10 -12.36
C LEU A 158 23.28 4.53 -11.80
N ASN A 159 23.51 4.68 -10.48
CA ASN A 159 23.59 5.98 -9.80
C ASN A 159 22.38 6.89 -10.07
N LYS A 160 21.18 6.29 -10.11
CA LYS A 160 19.88 6.95 -10.32
C LYS A 160 19.13 7.14 -8.99
N PHE A 161 19.85 7.35 -7.90
CA PHE A 161 19.27 7.80 -6.63
C PHE A 161 19.51 9.30 -6.47
N PRO A 162 18.63 10.03 -5.78
CA PRO A 162 18.95 11.39 -5.36
C PRO A 162 20.27 11.41 -4.56
N GLU A 163 21.12 12.42 -4.78
CA GLU A 163 22.44 12.53 -4.12
C GLU A 163 22.35 12.45 -2.57
N ASN A 164 21.20 12.83 -2.01
CA ASN A 164 20.95 12.86 -0.57
C ASN A 164 19.98 11.77 -0.10
N ALA A 165 19.86 10.66 -0.83
CA ALA A 165 19.01 9.54 -0.46
C ALA A 165 19.80 8.23 -0.43
N SER A 166 19.77 7.55 0.72
CA SER A 166 20.34 6.21 0.90
C SER A 166 19.30 5.08 0.78
N ILE A 167 18.03 5.43 0.59
CA ILE A 167 16.89 4.53 0.57
C ILE A 167 15.95 4.86 -0.61
N PRO A 168 15.22 3.86 -1.15
CA PRO A 168 14.43 4.03 -2.37
C PRO A 168 13.19 4.92 -2.17
N ILE A 169 12.65 4.95 -0.96
CA ILE A 169 11.56 5.85 -0.59
C ILE A 169 11.90 6.60 0.69
N TRP A 170 11.32 7.78 0.87
CA TRP A 170 11.37 8.54 2.11
C TRP A 170 9.99 9.12 2.44
N LEU A 171 9.85 9.58 3.67
CA LEU A 171 8.59 10.12 4.19
C LEU A 171 8.70 11.61 4.43
N THR A 172 7.66 12.33 4.06
CA THR A 172 7.44 13.73 4.47
C THR A 172 6.25 13.78 5.44
N ASN A 173 5.86 14.98 5.88
CA ASN A 173 4.70 15.13 6.75
C ASN A 173 3.37 14.71 6.08
N THR A 174 3.33 14.64 4.75
CA THR A 174 2.09 14.41 3.99
C THR A 174 2.17 13.29 2.96
N CYS A 175 3.36 12.76 2.65
CA CYS A 175 3.55 11.87 1.52
C CYS A 175 4.58 10.76 1.79
N ILE A 176 4.42 9.67 1.04
CA ILE A 176 5.51 8.76 0.67
C ILE A 176 6.12 9.29 -0.62
N CYS A 177 7.44 9.43 -0.65
CA CYS A 177 8.16 10.01 -1.78
C CYS A 177 9.18 9.01 -2.32
N CYS A 178 9.33 9.01 -3.65
CA CYS A 178 10.53 8.54 -4.33
C CYS A 178 10.96 9.61 -5.34
N GLN A 179 12.04 9.39 -6.08
CA GLN A 179 12.50 10.36 -7.07
C GLN A 179 11.49 10.64 -8.20
N GLU A 180 10.59 9.70 -8.48
CA GLU A 180 9.67 9.78 -9.63
C GLU A 180 8.24 10.19 -9.28
N ALA A 181 7.88 10.13 -7.99
CA ALA A 181 6.51 10.34 -7.53
C ALA A 181 6.43 10.68 -6.03
N GLU A 182 5.38 11.41 -5.69
CA GLU A 182 4.98 11.67 -4.30
C GLU A 182 3.53 11.22 -4.14
N LEU A 183 3.28 10.25 -3.27
CA LEU A 183 1.95 9.73 -2.99
C LEU A 183 1.47 10.24 -1.63
N LYS A 184 0.40 11.03 -1.61
CA LYS A 184 -0.12 11.61 -0.37
C LYS A 184 -0.76 10.55 0.51
N TYR A 185 -0.69 10.75 1.82
CA TYR A 185 -1.34 9.87 2.79
C TYR A 185 -2.86 9.80 2.58
N GLU A 186 -3.50 10.92 2.23
CA GLU A 186 -4.93 10.98 1.84
C GLU A 186 -5.25 10.03 0.68
N GLU A 187 -4.38 9.98 -0.33
CA GLU A 187 -4.58 9.08 -1.47
C GLU A 187 -4.42 7.62 -1.09
N ILE A 188 -3.49 7.30 -0.18
CA ILE A 188 -3.31 5.95 0.35
C ILE A 188 -4.57 5.50 1.09
N ILE A 189 -5.16 6.39 1.89
CA ILE A 189 -6.39 6.10 2.63
C ILE A 189 -7.52 5.80 1.65
N GLU A 190 -7.76 6.67 0.67
CA GLU A 190 -8.80 6.42 -0.34
C GLU A 190 -8.55 5.12 -1.11
N MET A 191 -7.29 4.79 -1.42
CA MET A 191 -6.96 3.51 -2.04
C MET A 191 -7.26 2.30 -1.15
N LEU A 192 -6.96 2.37 0.14
CA LEU A 192 -7.29 1.30 1.08
C LEU A 192 -8.81 1.11 1.20
N LYS A 193 -9.58 2.21 1.17
CA LYS A 193 -11.05 2.16 1.14
C LYS A 193 -11.57 1.49 -0.13
N ASP A 194 -11.01 1.83 -1.29
CA ASP A 194 -11.36 1.18 -2.56
C ASP A 194 -11.07 -0.33 -2.53
N LEU A 195 -9.92 -0.72 -1.98
CA LEU A 195 -9.55 -2.12 -1.82
C LEU A 195 -10.47 -2.85 -0.83
N ALA A 196 -10.88 -2.21 0.27
CA ALA A 196 -11.86 -2.77 1.19
C ALA A 196 -13.23 -2.98 0.51
N ASN A 197 -13.68 -2.00 -0.28
CA ASN A 197 -14.92 -2.11 -1.04
C ASN A 197 -14.87 -3.28 -2.02
N GLY A 198 -13.75 -3.46 -2.73
CA GLY A 198 -13.55 -4.62 -3.59
C GLY A 198 -13.51 -5.94 -2.80
N ALA A 199 -12.87 -5.99 -1.64
CA ALA A 199 -12.85 -7.18 -0.79
C ALA A 199 -14.26 -7.59 -0.32
N ASN A 200 -15.09 -6.63 0.07
CA ASN A 200 -16.48 -6.88 0.42
C ASN A 200 -17.33 -7.34 -0.77
N ARG A 201 -17.06 -6.80 -1.96
CA ARG A 201 -17.75 -7.17 -3.20
C ARG A 201 -17.39 -8.59 -3.66
N PHE A 202 -16.10 -8.91 -3.71
CA PHE A 202 -15.61 -10.17 -4.27
C PHE A 202 -15.48 -11.30 -3.24
N GLY A 203 -15.64 -11.00 -1.95
CA GLY A 203 -15.49 -11.92 -0.82
C GLY A 203 -16.59 -12.98 -0.71
N ASP A 204 -17.68 -12.81 -1.45
CA ASP A 204 -18.84 -13.70 -1.44
C ASP A 204 -19.25 -14.04 -2.88
N PRO A 205 -18.75 -15.15 -3.44
CA PRO A 205 -19.02 -15.53 -4.82
C PRO A 205 -20.51 -15.70 -5.13
N GLU A 206 -21.32 -16.13 -4.15
CA GLU A 206 -22.75 -16.37 -4.34
C GLU A 206 -23.49 -15.07 -4.67
N LYS A 207 -23.17 -13.98 -3.95
CA LYS A 207 -23.79 -12.66 -4.18
C LYS A 207 -23.60 -12.13 -5.60
N LEU A 208 -22.52 -12.50 -6.28
CA LEU A 208 -22.26 -12.06 -7.65
C LEU A 208 -22.93 -12.95 -8.69
N MET A 209 -23.10 -14.24 -8.40
CA MET A 209 -23.78 -15.19 -9.28
C MET A 209 -25.31 -15.01 -9.27
N GLU A 210 -25.87 -14.41 -8.22
CA GLU A 210 -27.30 -14.12 -8.10
C GLU A 210 -27.73 -12.81 -8.79
N THR A 211 -26.80 -12.02 -9.33
CA THR A 211 -27.11 -10.78 -10.06
C THR A 211 -27.48 -11.12 -11.52
N PRO A 212 -28.74 -10.93 -11.95
CA PRO A 212 -29.21 -11.30 -13.29
C PRO A 212 -28.67 -10.41 -14.42
#